data_AF-A0A7C1NB81-F1
#
_entry.id   AF-A0A7C1NB81-F1
#
_cell.length_a   1.000
_cell.length_b   1.000
_cell.length_c   1.000
_cell.angle_alpha   90.00
_cell.angle_beta   90.00
_cell.angle_gamma   90.00
#
_symmetry.space_group_name_H-M   'P 1'
#
loop_
_entity.id
_entity.type
_entity.pdbx_description
1 polymer ?
#
loop_
_entity_poly.entity_id
_entity_poly.type
_entity_poly.pdbx_seq_one_letter_code
_entity_poly.pdbx_strand_id
1 'polypeptide(L)' 'MGFLAGQIFHLTSREEKSVTQLTSLLNQKEYLVLMAIGWLTREDKILCRIDSDELIVRSIR' A
#
# COMPACT_ATOMS: atom_id res chain seq x y z
N MET A 1 -5.83 10.03 6.75
CA MET A 1 -5.58 9.10 5.62
C MET A 1 -4.45 9.56 4.70
N GLY A 2 -4.44 10.82 4.23
CA GLY A 2 -3.43 11.30 3.27
C GLY A 2 -1.96 11.11 3.68
N PHE A 3 -1.61 11.29 4.96
CA PHE A 3 -0.24 11.06 5.45
C PHE A 3 0.21 9.60 5.28
N LEU A 4 -0.61 8.65 5.77
CA LEU A 4 -0.33 7.21 5.65
C LEU A 4 -0.29 6.75 4.19
N ALA A 5 -1.21 7.26 3.36
CA ALA A 5 -1.21 7.03 1.92
C ALA A 5 0.08 7.53 1.26
N GLY A 6 0.57 8.72 1.64
CA GLY A 6 1.86 9.23 1.17
C GLY A 6 3.05 8.34 1.56
N GLN A 7 3.06 7.80 2.78
CA GLN A 7 4.10 6.86 3.21
C GLN A 7 4.06 5.55 2.40
N ILE A 8 2.88 4.96 2.21
CA ILE A 8 2.71 3.73 1.40
C ILE A 8 3.15 3.98 -0.05
N PHE A 9 2.72 5.08 -0.65
CA PHE A 9 3.12 5.45 -2.01
C PHE A 9 4.64 5.58 -2.14
N HIS A 10 5.30 6.22 -1.17
CA HIS A 10 6.76 6.33 -1.16
C HIS A 10 7.45 4.96 -1.03
N LEU A 11 7.00 4.13 -0.08
CA LEU A 11 7.58 2.80 0.14
C LEU A 11 7.40 1.86 -1.04
N THR A 12 6.34 2.02 -1.82
CA THR A 12 6.02 1.18 -2.98
C THR A 12 6.44 1.78 -4.33
N SER A 13 7.16 2.91 -4.31
CA SER A 13 7.64 3.60 -5.52
C SER A 13 8.83 2.92 -6.20
N ARG A 14 9.67 2.23 -5.42
CA ARG A 14 10.89 1.57 -5.91
C ARG A 14 10.77 0.05 -5.97
N GLU A 15 9.94 -0.51 -5.11
CA GLU A 15 9.80 -1.95 -4.92
C GLU A 15 8.36 -2.26 -4.56
N GLU A 16 7.86 -3.38 -5.03
CA GLU A 16 6.54 -3.86 -4.65
C GLU A 16 6.57 -4.35 -3.19
N LYS A 17 5.47 -4.14 -2.46
CA LYS A 17 5.37 -4.59 -1.07
C LYS A 17 4.04 -5.26 -0.81
N SER A 18 4.05 -6.31 0.00
CA SER A 18 2.80 -6.89 0.50
C SER A 18 2.20 -6.04 1.61
N VAL A 19 0.89 -6.17 1.81
CA VAL A 19 0.20 -5.52 2.94
C VAL A 19 0.86 -5.89 4.27
N THR A 20 1.24 -7.15 4.45
CA THR A 20 1.95 -7.66 5.64
C THR A 20 3.27 -6.90 5.89
N GLN A 21 4.04 -6.65 4.83
CA GLN A 21 5.26 -5.85 4.91
C GLN A 21 4.95 -4.40 5.28
N LEU A 22 3.92 -3.79 4.68
CA LEU A 22 3.52 -2.41 4.95
C LEU A 22 3.02 -2.23 6.38
N THR A 23 2.23 -3.16 6.91
CA THR A 23 1.76 -3.12 8.32
C THR A 23 2.92 -3.20 9.29
N SER A 24 3.90 -4.05 9.02
CA SER A 24 5.12 -4.19 9.82
C SER A 24 5.99 -2.93 9.76
N LEU A 25 6.31 -2.43 8.56
CA LEU A 25 7.17 -1.25 8.37
C LEU A 25 6.58 0.03 8.95
N LEU A 26 5.27 0.21 8.85
CA LEU A 26 4.58 1.41 9.32
C LEU A 26 4.11 1.30 10.78
N ASN A 27 4.24 0.12 11.38
CA ASN A 27 3.69 -0.22 12.69
C ASN A 27 2.21 0.20 12.80
N GLN A 28 1.41 -0.18 11.79
CA GLN A 28 -0.01 0.17 11.68
C GLN A 28 -0.89 -1.07 11.62
N LYS A 29 -2.14 -0.91 12.07
CA LYS A 29 -3.16 -1.94 11.93
C LYS A 29 -3.49 -2.15 10.45
N GLU A 30 -3.73 -3.40 10.08
CA GLU A 30 -4.00 -3.81 8.70
C GLU A 30 -5.12 -3.01 8.04
N TYR A 31 -6.26 -2.82 8.73
CA TYR A 31 -7.37 -2.06 8.16
C TYR A 31 -7.01 -0.60 7.85
N LEU A 32 -6.08 0.03 8.58
CA LEU A 32 -5.62 1.40 8.27
C LEU A 32 -4.78 1.41 6.99
N VAL A 33 -3.91 0.41 6.83
CA VAL A 33 -3.10 0.22 5.62
C VAL A 33 -4.00 -0.05 4.42
N LEU A 34 -4.98 -0.94 4.55
CA LEU A 34 -5.97 -1.24 3.50
C LEU A 34 -6.81 -0.01 3.13
N MET A 35 -7.25 0.80 4.10
CA MET A 35 -7.97 2.05 3.80
C MET A 35 -7.08 3.06 3.05
N ALA A 36 -5.79 3.13 3.38
CA ALA A 36 -4.84 4.01 2.68
C ALA A 36 -4.54 3.52 1.26
N ILE A 37 -4.42 2.20 1.06
CA ILE A 37 -4.35 1.56 -0.25
C ILE A 37 -5.61 1.87 -1.06
N GLY A 38 -6.81 1.72 -0.47
CA GLY A 38 -8.07 2.07 -1.13
C GLY A 38 -8.12 3.55 -1.55
N TRP A 39 -7.61 4.45 -0.71
CA TRP A 39 -7.47 5.87 -1.05
C TRP A 39 -6.57 6.10 -2.28
N LEU A 40 -5.40 5.46 -2.32
CA LEU A 40 -4.44 5.58 -3.44
C LEU A 40 -4.95 4.93 -4.73
N THR A 41 -5.64 3.79 -4.61
CA THR A 41 -6.24 3.07 -5.75
C THR A 41 -7.31 3.94 -6.41
N ARG A 42 -8.14 4.62 -5.61
CA ARG A 42 -9.15 5.57 -6.11
C ARG A 42 -8.55 6.75 -6.89
N GLU A 43 -7.29 7.10 -6.62
CA GLU A 43 -6.57 8.19 -7.29
C GLU A 43 -5.66 7.68 -8.43
N ASP A 44 -5.76 6.41 -8.81
CA ASP A 44 -4.93 5.75 -9.84
C ASP A 44 -3.41 5.85 -9.57
N LYS A 45 -3.02 5.90 -8.30
CA LYS A 45 -1.60 6.06 -7.87
C LYS A 45 -0.87 4.76 -7.59
N ILE A 46 -1.60 3.66 -7.43
CA ILE A 46 -1.02 2.35 -7.15
C ILE A 46 -1.75 1.26 -7.96
N LEU A 47 -1.03 0.19 -8.24
CA LEU A 47 -1.57 -1.08 -8.71
C LEU A 47 -1.52 -2.10 -7.59
N CYS A 48 -2.53 -2.95 -7.59
CA CYS A 48 -2.72 -4.01 -6.61
C CYS A 48 -2.88 -5.34 -7.35
N ARG A 49 -2.25 -6.39 -6.86
CA ARG A 49 -2.50 -7.77 -7.31
C ARG A 49 -2.50 -8.70 -6.11
N ILE A 50 -3.17 -9.83 -6.26
CA ILE A 50 -3.03 -10.93 -5.30
C ILE A 50 -1.93 -11.86 -5.79
N ASP A 51 -0.99 -12.18 -4.93
CA ASP A 51 0.05 -13.17 -5.15
C ASP A 51 0.14 -14.06 -3.91
N SER A 52 -0.08 -15.36 -4.07
CA SER A 52 0.02 -16.35 -2.99
C SER A 52 -0.78 -15.98 -1.72
N ASP A 53 -2.02 -15.48 -1.92
CA ASP A 53 -2.94 -15.00 -0.88
C ASP A 53 -2.51 -13.69 -0.16
N GLU A 54 -1.44 -13.03 -0.63
CA GLU A 54 -1.06 -11.69 -0.18
C GLU A 54 -1.44 -10.61 -1.21
N LEU A 55 -1.93 -9.48 -0.72
CA LEU A 55 -2.13 -8.27 -1.55
C LEU A 55 -0.79 -7.55 -1.73
N ILE A 56 -0.28 -7.58 -2.96
CA ILE A 56 0.94 -6.90 -3.38
C ILE A 56 0.60 -5.55 -3.97
N VAL A 57 1.32 -4.51 -3.55
CA VAL A 57 1.10 -3.11 -3.90
C VAL A 57 2.34 -2.53 -4.56
N ARG A 58 2.13 -1.77 -5.65
CA ARG A 58 3.17 -1.02 -6.37
C ARG A 58 2.66 0.37 -6.74
N SER A 59 3.45 1.42 -6.53
CA SER A 59 3.10 2.75 -7.04
C SER A 59 3.25 2.84 -8.55
N ILE A 60 2.31 3.54 -9.18
CA ILE A 60 2.33 3.88 -10.59
C ILE A 60 2.23 5.40 -10.73
N ARG A 61 3.25 5.97 -11.38
CA ARG A 61 3.47 7.42 -11.58
C ARG A 61 3.75 8.22 -10.32
#